data_AF-A0A4Z1T862-F1
#
_entry.id   AF-A0A4Z1T862-F1
#
_cell.length_a   1.000
_cell.length_b   1.000
_cell.length_c   1.000
_cell.angle_alpha   90.00
_cell.angle_beta   90.00
_cell.angle_gamma   90.00
#
_symmetry.space_group_name_H-M   'P 1'
#
loop_
_entity.id
_entity.type
_entity.pdbx_description
1 polymer ?
#
loop_
_entity_poly.entity_id
_entity_poly.type
_entity_poly.pdbx_seq_one_letter_code
_entity_poly.pdbx_strand_id
1 'polypeptide(L)'
;MNKDIDYDELESRAKELYARIQGDDVPSRFRQPDNFSTQALNLGATNASLKQAMLSTTTPTEAAKMFYSTTNSDYGSCDPSIIEMPTQWSGSKTTISRMQNNIVYRYNGFNTEMDKERFMDPYVTIRRK
;
A
#
# COMPACT_ATOMS: atom_id res chain seq x y z
N MET A 1 -43.88 21.44 6.27
CA MET A 1 -42.76 22.25 6.80
C MET A 1 -41.50 21.58 6.30
N ASN A 2 -40.97 22.03 5.16
CA ASN A 2 -39.73 21.48 4.61
C ASN A 2 -38.62 21.94 5.53
N LYS A 3 -37.96 21.00 6.21
CA LYS A 3 -36.70 21.30 6.87
C LYS A 3 -35.67 21.38 5.76
N ASP A 4 -35.14 22.57 5.54
CA ASP A 4 -33.96 22.73 4.70
C ASP A 4 -32.85 21.86 5.30
N ILE A 5 -32.33 20.94 4.50
CA ILE A 5 -31.28 20.02 4.92
C ILE A 5 -29.98 20.78 4.81
N ASP A 6 -29.27 20.92 5.93
CA ASP A 6 -27.91 21.41 5.94
C ASP A 6 -26.97 20.29 5.44
N TYR A 7 -26.49 20.47 4.21
CA TYR A 7 -25.61 19.49 3.56
C TYR A 7 -24.20 19.49 4.18
N ASP A 8 -23.76 20.61 4.74
CA ASP A 8 -22.42 20.72 5.35
C ASP A 8 -22.37 19.97 6.69
N GLU A 9 -23.46 20.07 7.46
CA GLU A 9 -23.61 19.30 8.70
C GLU A 9 -23.70 17.79 8.40
N LEU A 10 -24.44 17.41 7.35
CA LEU A 10 -24.57 16.02 6.93
C LEU A 10 -23.23 15.43 6.50
N GLU A 11 -22.45 16.17 5.71
CA GLU A 11 -21.13 15.76 5.26
C GLU A 11 -20.16 15.58 6.43
N SER A 12 -20.14 16.54 7.36
CA SER A 12 -19.30 16.47 8.57
C SER A 12 -19.63 15.24 9.41
N ARG A 13 -20.92 14.96 9.60
CA ARG A 13 -21.39 13.78 10.34
C ARG A 13 -21.05 12.47 9.61
N ALA A 14 -21.14 12.44 8.28
CA ALA A 14 -20.74 11.29 7.49
C ALA A 14 -19.23 11.02 7.63
N LYS A 15 -18.40 12.07 7.56
CA LYS A 15 -16.95 11.98 7.77
C LYS A 15 -16.62 11.38 9.15
N GLU A 16 -17.28 11.83 10.21
CA GLU A 16 -17.09 11.33 11.57
C GLU A 16 -17.49 9.85 11.69
N LEU A 17 -18.64 9.45 11.14
CA LEU A 17 -19.11 8.07 11.18
C LEU A 17 -18.16 7.13 10.43
N TYR A 18 -17.68 7.54 9.24
CA TYR A 18 -16.72 6.75 8.47
C TYR A 18 -15.40 6.57 9.21
N ALA A 19 -14.88 7.64 9.83
CA ALA A 19 -13.67 7.57 10.65
C ALA A 19 -13.82 6.59 11.84
N ARG A 20 -15.03 6.49 12.41
CA ARG A 20 -15.33 5.55 13.51
C ARG A 20 -15.45 4.09 13.06
N ILE A 21 -15.91 3.85 11.84
CA ILE A 21 -16.12 2.50 11.29
C ILE A 21 -14.83 1.93 10.70
N GLN A 22 -13.92 2.78 10.24
CA GLN A 22 -12.62 2.34 9.72
C GLN A 22 -11.85 1.55 10.79
N GLY A 23 -11.52 0.30 10.46
CA GLY A 23 -10.79 -0.58 11.36
C GLY A 23 -9.31 -0.22 11.47
N ASP A 24 -8.66 -0.76 12.51
CA ASP A 24 -7.23 -0.54 12.75
C ASP A 24 -6.32 -1.06 11.63
N ASP A 25 -6.80 -2.02 10.85
CA ASP A 25 -6.07 -2.60 9.72
C ASP A 25 -6.03 -1.69 8.48
N VAL A 26 -6.81 -0.61 8.45
CA VAL A 26 -6.80 0.37 7.35
C VAL A 26 -5.53 1.24 7.45
N PRO A 27 -4.69 1.28 6.40
CA PRO A 27 -3.50 2.13 6.36
C PRO A 27 -3.83 3.60 6.61
N SER A 28 -2.95 4.32 7.30
CA SER A 28 -3.13 5.74 7.64
C SER A 28 -3.44 6.62 6.43
N ARG A 29 -2.88 6.29 5.26
CA ARG A 29 -3.13 7.01 4.00
C ARG A 29 -4.62 7.03 3.59
N PHE A 30 -5.37 5.96 3.87
CA PHE A 30 -6.81 5.90 3.58
C PHE A 30 -7.68 6.53 4.68
N ARG A 31 -7.11 6.85 5.84
CA ARG A 31 -7.81 7.57 6.92
C ARG A 31 -7.79 9.08 6.72
N GLN A 32 -6.85 9.57 5.92
CA GLN A 32 -6.61 10.99 5.67
C GLN A 32 -6.56 11.23 4.16
N PRO A 33 -7.73 11.30 3.49
CA PRO A 33 -7.82 11.44 2.04
C PRO A 33 -7.18 12.74 1.53
N ASP A 34 -7.17 13.79 2.36
CA ASP A 34 -6.53 15.08 2.04
C ASP A 34 -5.01 14.96 1.82
N ASN A 35 -4.39 13.89 2.31
CA ASN A 35 -2.96 13.62 2.12
C ASN A 35 -2.65 12.86 0.82
N PHE A 36 -3.65 12.56 -0.03
CA PHE A 36 -3.37 12.04 -1.36
C PHE A 36 -2.76 13.14 -2.23
N SER A 37 -1.60 12.86 -2.80
CA SER A 37 -0.95 13.77 -3.75
C SER A 37 -1.84 13.98 -4.97
N THR A 38 -2.28 15.22 -5.17
CA THR A 38 -2.97 15.70 -6.39
C THR A 38 -1.99 16.14 -7.47
N GLN A 39 -0.68 16.08 -7.20
CA GLN A 39 0.34 16.43 -8.18
C GLN A 39 0.26 15.50 -9.39
N ALA A 40 0.05 16.08 -10.57
CA ALA A 40 0.20 15.38 -11.83
C ALA A 40 1.60 14.77 -11.89
N LEU A 41 1.68 13.45 -12.00
CA LEU A 41 2.96 12.78 -12.25
C LEU A 41 3.53 13.31 -13.57
N ASN A 42 4.59 14.12 -13.49
CA ASN A 42 5.37 14.49 -14.67
C ASN A 42 6.22 13.28 -15.06
N LEU A 43 5.66 12.35 -15.85
CA LEU A 43 6.31 11.11 -16.29
C LEU A 43 7.59 11.33 -17.14
N GLY A 44 7.95 12.57 -17.48
CA GLY A 44 9.17 12.93 -18.22
C GLY A 44 10.22 13.69 -17.40
N ALA A 45 10.00 13.96 -16.11
CA ALA A 45 10.95 14.73 -15.30
C ALA A 45 12.09 13.84 -14.79
N THR A 46 13.32 14.15 -15.20
CA THR A 46 14.51 13.60 -14.56
C THR A 46 14.58 14.07 -13.10
N ASN A 47 15.30 13.35 -12.23
CA ASN A 47 15.36 13.61 -10.79
C ASN A 47 15.75 15.06 -10.39
N ALA A 48 16.33 15.85 -11.31
CA ALA A 48 16.64 17.26 -11.12
C ALA A 48 15.41 18.18 -11.26
N SER A 49 14.47 17.88 -12.16
CA SER A 49 13.27 18.69 -12.41
C SER A 49 12.15 18.47 -11.39
N LEU A 50 12.17 17.35 -10.65
CA LEU A 50 11.25 17.09 -9.53
C LEU A 50 11.41 18.09 -8.37
N LYS A 51 12.63 18.58 -8.10
CA LYS A 51 12.86 19.61 -7.08
C LYS A 51 12.36 21.00 -7.51
N GLN A 52 12.32 21.26 -8.80
CA GLN A 52 11.90 22.55 -9.36
C GLN A 52 10.37 22.59 -9.59
N ALA A 53 9.74 21.45 -9.85
CA ALA A 53 8.28 21.31 -9.93
C ALA A 53 7.56 21.55 -8.59
N MET A 54 8.27 21.45 -7.44
CA MET A 54 7.71 21.89 -6.15
C MET A 54 7.57 23.42 -6.04
N LEU A 55 8.14 24.20 -6.97
CA LEU A 55 8.17 25.67 -6.93
C LEU A 55 7.43 26.35 -8.09
N SER A 56 6.80 25.61 -9.01
CA SER A 56 6.05 26.18 -10.12
C SER A 56 4.66 25.57 -10.23
N THR A 57 3.78 25.94 -9.31
CA THR A 57 2.32 25.87 -9.50
C THR A 57 1.90 26.94 -10.50
N THR A 58 2.18 26.74 -11.78
CA THR A 58 1.43 27.42 -12.84
C THR A 58 0.50 26.39 -13.46
N THR A 59 -0.65 26.21 -12.80
CA THR A 59 -1.84 25.64 -13.43
C THR A 59 -2.04 26.34 -14.78
N PRO A 60 -2.18 25.63 -15.91
CA PRO A 60 -2.74 26.26 -17.09
C PRO A 60 -4.08 26.85 -16.68
N THR A 61 -4.28 28.14 -16.94
CA THR A 61 -5.48 28.92 -16.60
C THR A 61 -6.72 28.06 -16.83
N GLU A 62 -7.50 27.80 -15.78
CA GLU A 62 -8.70 26.93 -15.80
C GLU A 62 -9.63 27.23 -16.97
N ALA A 63 -9.63 28.49 -17.45
CA ALA A 63 -10.33 28.94 -18.65
C ALA A 63 -9.97 28.17 -19.95
N ALA A 64 -8.73 27.75 -20.15
CA ALA A 64 -8.33 26.97 -21.34
C ALA A 64 -8.78 25.50 -21.24
N LYS A 65 -8.87 24.94 -20.02
CA LYS A 65 -9.38 23.59 -19.75
C LYS A 65 -10.88 23.48 -20.04
N MET A 66 -11.64 24.57 -19.90
CA MET A 66 -13.09 24.58 -20.19
C MET A 66 -13.40 24.38 -21.68
N PHE A 67 -12.57 24.91 -22.59
CA PHE A 67 -12.82 24.83 -24.03
C PHE A 67 -12.15 23.62 -24.70
N TYR A 68 -11.06 23.11 -24.11
CA TYR A 68 -10.29 22.00 -24.63
C TYR A 68 -10.05 20.96 -23.54
N SER A 69 -11.09 20.15 -23.25
CA SER A 69 -10.98 18.95 -22.44
C SER A 69 -11.07 17.71 -23.33
N THR A 70 -10.43 16.63 -22.91
CA THR A 70 -10.60 15.31 -23.52
C THR A 70 -11.25 14.39 -22.50
N THR A 71 -11.94 13.34 -22.92
CA THR A 71 -12.51 12.36 -21.98
C THR A 71 -11.43 11.71 -21.08
N ASN A 72 -10.19 11.64 -21.55
CA ASN A 72 -9.07 11.15 -20.76
C ASN A 72 -8.62 12.14 -19.67
N SER A 73 -8.96 13.44 -19.81
CA SER A 73 -8.66 14.46 -18.80
C SER A 73 -9.59 14.40 -17.58
N ASP A 74 -10.65 13.60 -17.64
CA ASP A 74 -11.58 13.40 -16.53
C ASP A 74 -10.99 12.42 -15.49
N TYR A 75 -10.16 11.46 -15.92
CA TYR A 75 -9.53 10.50 -15.01
C TYR A 75 -8.53 11.19 -14.07
N GLY A 76 -8.69 10.98 -12.77
CA GLY A 76 -7.81 11.55 -11.74
C GLY A 76 -7.98 13.05 -11.51
N SER A 77 -9.03 13.66 -12.07
CA SER A 77 -9.35 15.08 -11.88
C SER A 77 -10.16 15.38 -10.61
N CYS A 78 -10.66 14.35 -9.93
CA CYS A 78 -11.45 14.46 -8.71
C CYS A 78 -10.59 14.16 -7.49
N ASP A 79 -10.74 14.98 -6.45
CA ASP A 79 -10.11 14.77 -5.15
C ASP A 79 -10.85 13.66 -4.38
N PRO A 80 -10.13 12.71 -3.77
CA PRO A 80 -10.75 11.62 -3.03
C PRO A 80 -11.40 12.12 -1.73
N SER A 81 -12.54 11.52 -1.39
CA SER A 81 -13.24 11.78 -0.11
C SER A 81 -13.13 10.59 0.85
N ILE A 82 -13.27 10.84 2.16
CA ILE A 82 -13.24 9.76 3.19
C ILE A 82 -14.35 8.73 2.97
N ILE A 83 -15.46 9.15 2.37
CA ILE A 83 -16.63 8.30 2.08
C ILE A 83 -16.27 7.24 1.02
N GLU A 84 -15.32 7.57 0.14
CA GLU A 84 -14.81 6.68 -0.91
C GLU A 84 -13.70 5.74 -0.39
N MET A 85 -13.16 6.02 0.80
CA MET A 85 -12.08 5.23 1.39
C MET A 85 -12.59 3.92 1.98
N PRO A 86 -11.83 2.81 1.86
CA PRO A 86 -12.26 1.53 2.37
C PRO A 86 -12.35 1.53 3.90
N THR A 87 -13.36 0.83 4.44
CA THR A 87 -13.52 0.61 5.90
C THR A 87 -12.67 -0.54 6.42
N GLN A 88 -12.27 -1.45 5.54
CA GLN A 88 -11.38 -2.58 5.82
C GLN A 88 -10.36 -2.74 4.69
N TRP A 89 -9.11 -3.05 5.04
CA TRP A 89 -8.03 -3.24 4.07
C TRP A 89 -7.33 -4.59 4.28
N SER A 90 -7.52 -5.51 3.33
CA SER A 90 -6.84 -6.81 3.32
C SER A 90 -5.61 -6.77 2.40
N GLY A 91 -4.52 -6.18 2.90
CA GLY A 91 -3.24 -6.17 2.18
C GLY A 91 -2.47 -7.49 2.31
N SER A 92 -1.72 -7.89 1.27
CA SER A 92 -0.82 -9.03 1.34
C SER A 92 0.53 -8.64 1.97
N LYS A 93 0.93 -9.31 3.05
CA LYS A 93 2.24 -9.15 3.68
C LYS A 93 3.22 -10.16 3.08
N THR A 94 4.04 -9.71 2.12
CA THR A 94 5.06 -10.53 1.45
C THR A 94 6.46 -10.37 2.04
N THR A 95 6.59 -9.79 3.24
CA THR A 95 7.89 -9.54 3.88
C THR A 95 8.67 -10.82 4.13
N ILE A 96 8.02 -11.85 4.67
CA ILE A 96 8.66 -13.13 5.00
C ILE A 96 9.12 -13.86 3.74
N SER A 97 8.26 -13.93 2.71
CA SER A 97 8.61 -14.58 1.45
C SER A 97 9.72 -13.83 0.70
N ARG A 98 9.78 -12.49 0.81
CA ARG A 98 10.88 -11.69 0.26
C ARG A 98 12.20 -11.86 1.02
N MET A 99 12.14 -12.16 2.32
CA MET A 99 13.33 -12.48 3.13
C MET A 99 13.89 -13.88 2.85
N GLN A 100 13.09 -14.76 2.24
CA GLN A 100 13.55 -16.07 1.83
C GLN A 100 14.59 -15.91 0.72
N ASN A 101 15.83 -16.36 0.96
CA ASN A 101 16.82 -16.44 -0.09
C ASN A 101 16.33 -17.45 -1.13
N ASN A 102 16.01 -17.00 -2.34
CA ASN A 102 15.66 -17.85 -3.49
C ASN A 102 16.84 -18.71 -4.00
N ILE A 103 17.89 -18.88 -3.18
CA ILE A 103 19.01 -19.75 -3.48
C ILE A 103 18.56 -21.17 -3.16
N VAL A 104 18.94 -22.11 -4.02
CA VAL A 104 18.74 -23.54 -3.76
C VAL A 104 19.41 -23.90 -2.43
N TYR A 105 18.62 -24.23 -1.41
CA TYR A 105 19.14 -24.70 -0.13
C TYR A 105 19.93 -25.99 -0.38
N ARG A 106 21.25 -25.91 -0.29
CA ARG A 106 22.14 -27.08 -0.33
C ARG A 106 22.49 -27.46 1.10
N TYR A 107 22.19 -28.69 1.48
CA TYR A 107 22.63 -29.25 2.75
C TYR A 107 24.05 -29.80 2.59
N ASN A 108 25.03 -29.12 3.18
CA ASN A 108 26.44 -29.55 3.22
C ASN A 108 26.85 -30.01 4.62
N GLY A 109 25.91 -30.43 5.47
CA GLY A 109 26.19 -30.90 6.83
C GLY A 109 26.67 -32.34 6.84
N PHE A 110 27.62 -32.66 7.72
CA PHE A 110 27.91 -34.05 8.08
C PHE A 110 26.82 -34.57 9.02
N ASN A 111 26.31 -35.78 8.77
CA ASN A 111 25.38 -36.43 9.70
C ASN A 111 26.10 -36.72 11.02
N THR A 112 25.69 -36.01 12.06
CA THR A 112 26.14 -36.18 13.44
C THR A 112 25.05 -36.80 14.32
N GLU A 113 23.99 -37.33 13.68
CA GLU A 113 22.94 -38.04 14.40
C GLU A 113 23.52 -39.27 15.09
N MET A 114 23.26 -39.38 16.39
CA MET A 114 23.58 -40.56 17.16
C MET A 114 22.52 -41.62 16.85
N ASP A 115 22.97 -42.79 16.42
CA ASP A 115 22.10 -43.95 16.20
C ASP A 115 21.48 -44.39 17.54
N LYS A 116 20.18 -44.13 17.69
CA LYS A 116 19.43 -44.35 18.94
C LYS A 116 19.22 -45.83 19.25
N GLU A 117 19.30 -46.70 18.24
CA GLU A 117 19.16 -48.15 18.42
C GLU A 117 20.50 -48.79 18.86
N ARG A 118 21.63 -48.21 18.45
CA ARG A 118 22.98 -48.65 18.87
C ARG A 118 23.39 -48.24 20.27
N PHE A 119 22.66 -47.35 20.92
CA PHE A 119 22.95 -46.98 22.32
C PHE A 119 22.94 -48.18 23.27
N MET A 120 22.28 -49.28 22.87
CA MET A 120 22.17 -50.49 23.68
C MET A 120 23.24 -51.56 23.40
N ASP A 121 24.05 -51.45 22.34
CA ASP A 121 25.05 -52.48 22.01
C ASP A 121 26.40 -51.88 21.56
N PRO A 122 27.44 -51.92 22.43
CA PRO A 122 28.76 -51.32 22.14
C PRO A 122 29.55 -52.06 21.04
N TYR A 123 29.05 -53.18 20.48
CA TYR A 123 29.79 -54.00 19.53
C TYR A 123 29.42 -53.78 18.05
N VAL A 124 28.45 -52.92 17.73
CA VAL A 124 27.98 -52.72 16.34
C VAL A 124 28.81 -51.66 15.61
N THR A 125 29.79 -52.10 14.81
CA THR A 125 30.60 -51.23 13.94
C THR A 125 29.85 -50.81 12.66
N ILE A 126 30.01 -49.55 12.24
CA ILE A 126 29.39 -48.99 11.02
C ILE A 126 30.01 -49.67 9.79
N ARG A 127 29.26 -50.53 9.09
CA ARG A 127 29.61 -50.93 7.72
C ARG A 127 29.32 -49.75 6.79
N ARG A 128 30.38 -49.11 6.29
CA ARG A 128 30.27 -48.11 5.22
C ARG A 128 29.89 -48.84 3.93
N LYS A 129 28.79 -48.42 3.30
CA LYS A 129 28.45 -48.77 1.92
C LYS A 129 29.17 -47.82 0.97
#